data_AF-A0A920TCA9-F1
#
_entry.id   AF-A0A920TCA9-F1
#
_cell.length_a   1.000
_cell.length_b   1.000
_cell.length_c   1.000
_cell.angle_alpha   90.00
_cell.angle_beta   90.00
_cell.angle_gamma   90.00
#
_symmetry.space_group_name_H-M   'P 1'
#
loop_
_entity.id
_entity.type
_entity.pdbx_description
1 polymer ?
#
loop_
_entity_poly.entity_id
_entity_poly.type
_entity_poly.pdbx_seq_one_letter_code
_entity_poly.pdbx_strand_id
1 'polypeptide(L)'
;MVVDKSLFGVLLGEQGRCAVGPGTVEGLEQKIVTRDAGDSRERQEYEVHVKRAILIVACLSHGLMASAVAPKSLDVEFQETIRPFLGRYCIACHGKDKPKAKLSLSEWVSRRAVASDAQRLELVLEKLEARSMPPKKALPQPNVAQRRAVVDWIRRLRRDEADRNAGDPGPVLARRLSNSEYDYTIRDLTGVDIRPTREFPLDPANEAGFDNSGESLAMTPALLNKYLAAARRVADHLVLTHNSVTFAPHPVVADTDRDKFCIQRIVDFYRRQPTDYSSYLKAAWTYRHRQRLGQPEVTIEAVAGKAKSVQATCPNSCDC
;
A
#
# COMPACT_ATOMS: atom_id res chain seq x y z
N MET A 1 -31.38 45.82 -20.05
CA MET A 1 -30.77 45.43 -21.34
C MET A 1 -30.00 44.15 -21.05
N VAL A 2 -30.52 42.93 -21.27
CA VAL A 2 -31.04 42.28 -22.49
C VAL A 2 -29.94 42.09 -23.55
N VAL A 3 -29.54 40.81 -23.67
CA VAL A 3 -28.74 40.05 -24.68
C VAL A 3 -27.30 40.51 -24.96
N ASP A 4 -26.30 39.64 -25.21
CA ASP A 4 -26.32 38.24 -25.64
C ASP A 4 -25.03 37.50 -25.20
N LYS A 5 -25.18 36.26 -24.71
CA LYS A 5 -24.11 35.31 -24.42
C LYS A 5 -24.07 34.30 -25.56
N SER A 6 -23.41 34.65 -26.64
CA SER A 6 -23.04 33.71 -27.70
C SER A 6 -21.59 33.98 -28.10
N LEU A 7 -20.67 33.18 -27.56
CA LEU A 7 -19.62 32.50 -28.32
C LEU A 7 -18.74 31.70 -27.35
N PHE A 8 -18.48 30.46 -27.74
CA PHE A 8 -17.55 29.48 -27.14
C PHE A 8 -18.05 28.64 -25.95
N GLY A 9 -18.80 27.59 -26.30
CA GLY A 9 -18.96 26.39 -25.50
C GLY A 9 -19.75 25.28 -26.19
N VAL A 10 -19.11 24.53 -27.12
CA VAL A 10 -19.43 23.13 -27.53
C VAL A 10 -18.15 22.66 -28.30
N LEU A 11 -17.47 21.53 -28.08
CA LEU A 11 -17.86 20.13 -28.04
C LEU A 11 -16.77 19.29 -27.33
N LEU A 12 -17.12 18.61 -26.23
CA LEU A 12 -16.50 17.34 -25.84
C LEU A 12 -17.58 16.27 -26.03
N GLY A 13 -17.35 15.39 -27.00
CA GLY A 13 -18.21 14.25 -27.31
C GLY A 13 -17.90 13.05 -26.40
N GLU A 14 -18.98 12.36 -26.05
CA GLU A 14 -19.11 11.26 -25.10
C GLU A 14 -18.56 9.89 -25.55
N GLN A 15 -18.05 9.15 -24.56
CA GLN A 15 -18.33 7.75 -24.17
C GLN A 15 -18.16 6.57 -25.16
N GLY A 16 -17.37 5.58 -24.71
CA GLY A 16 -17.49 4.17 -25.08
C GLY A 16 -17.63 3.29 -23.84
N ARG A 17 -18.86 2.98 -23.42
CA ARG A 17 -19.21 1.88 -22.52
C ARG A 17 -20.03 0.86 -23.30
N CYS A 18 -19.65 -0.41 -23.18
CA CYS A 18 -20.42 -1.53 -23.70
C CYS A 18 -21.62 -1.80 -22.79
N ALA A 19 -22.83 -1.76 -23.34
CA ALA A 19 -24.03 -2.29 -22.71
C ALA A 19 -24.90 -2.97 -23.78
N VAL A 20 -25.36 -4.15 -23.41
CA VAL A 20 -26.06 -5.16 -24.19
C VAL A 20 -27.50 -4.71 -24.49
N GLY A 21 -27.96 -4.89 -25.73
CA GLY A 21 -29.32 -4.58 -26.15
C GLY A 21 -30.35 -5.65 -25.73
N PRO A 22 -31.61 -5.27 -25.42
CA PRO A 22 -32.68 -6.20 -25.10
C PRO A 22 -33.35 -6.75 -26.36
N GLY A 23 -33.75 -8.01 -26.29
CA GLY A 23 -34.43 -8.72 -27.37
C GLY A 23 -35.90 -8.35 -27.51
N THR A 24 -36.45 -8.71 -28.67
CA THR A 24 -37.86 -9.06 -28.90
C THR A 24 -37.98 -9.65 -30.29
N VAL A 25 -38.49 -10.88 -30.41
CA VAL A 25 -39.57 -11.27 -31.32
C VAL A 25 -40.07 -12.66 -30.95
N GLU A 26 -41.39 -12.73 -30.80
CA GLU A 26 -42.21 -13.91 -30.56
C GLU A 26 -42.23 -14.89 -31.76
N GLY A 27 -42.32 -16.18 -31.43
CA GLY A 27 -43.31 -17.12 -31.96
C GLY A 27 -43.27 -17.52 -33.44
N LEU A 28 -43.04 -18.82 -33.71
CA LEU A 28 -43.88 -19.61 -34.62
C LEU A 28 -43.60 -21.13 -34.51
N GLU A 29 -44.60 -21.79 -33.94
CA GLU A 29 -45.16 -23.15 -34.14
C GLU A 29 -44.37 -24.30 -34.80
N GLN A 30 -44.28 -25.39 -34.02
CA GLN A 30 -44.66 -26.78 -34.30
C GLN A 30 -44.48 -27.37 -35.71
N LYS A 31 -43.71 -28.47 -35.77
CA LYS A 31 -44.05 -29.63 -36.60
C LYS A 31 -43.61 -30.95 -35.94
N ILE A 32 -44.60 -31.69 -35.47
CA ILE A 32 -44.54 -33.12 -35.13
C ILE A 32 -44.53 -33.90 -36.45
N VAL A 33 -43.58 -34.84 -36.66
CA VAL A 33 -43.81 -36.18 -37.26
C VAL A 33 -42.59 -37.08 -36.96
N THR A 34 -42.93 -38.18 -36.28
CA THR A 34 -42.30 -39.50 -36.07
C THR A 34 -41.05 -39.90 -36.87
N ARG A 35 -40.07 -40.50 -36.18
CA ARG A 35 -39.44 -41.74 -36.65
C ARG A 35 -38.85 -42.56 -35.49
N ASP A 36 -39.26 -43.82 -35.45
CA ASP A 36 -38.70 -44.90 -34.64
C ASP A 36 -37.18 -45.02 -34.77
N ALA A 37 -36.51 -45.31 -33.65
CA ALA A 37 -35.57 -46.44 -33.48
C ALA A 37 -34.87 -46.27 -32.13
N GLY A 38 -34.96 -47.30 -31.27
CA GLY A 38 -34.54 -47.24 -29.88
C GLY A 38 -33.04 -47.09 -29.64
N ASP A 39 -32.69 -46.65 -28.43
CA ASP A 39 -31.41 -46.97 -27.84
C ASP A 39 -31.52 -47.00 -26.30
N SER A 40 -31.13 -48.13 -25.74
CA SER A 40 -31.18 -48.61 -24.36
C SER A 40 -30.32 -47.82 -23.35
N ARG A 41 -30.02 -46.55 -23.60
CA ARG A 41 -29.11 -45.72 -22.80
C ARG A 41 -29.76 -44.88 -21.69
N GLU A 42 -31.08 -44.70 -21.73
CA GLU A 42 -31.79 -43.72 -20.87
C GLU A 42 -32.23 -44.28 -19.49
N ARG A 43 -32.13 -45.59 -19.26
CA ARG A 43 -32.52 -46.22 -17.98
C ARG A 43 -31.45 -46.23 -16.90
N GLN A 44 -30.20 -45.85 -17.21
CA GLN A 44 -29.08 -46.01 -16.28
C GLN A 44 -28.77 -44.75 -15.46
N GLU A 45 -29.31 -43.58 -15.82
CA GLU A 45 -29.08 -42.33 -15.09
C GLU A 45 -30.09 -42.07 -13.95
N TYR A 46 -31.27 -42.69 -13.95
CA TYR A 46 -32.32 -42.42 -12.96
C TYR A 46 -32.11 -43.08 -11.58
N GLU A 47 -31.35 -44.17 -11.49
CA GLU A 47 -31.13 -44.91 -10.23
C GLU A 47 -30.14 -44.22 -9.27
N VAL A 48 -29.26 -43.35 -9.78
CA VAL A 48 -28.22 -42.67 -8.98
C VAL A 48 -28.75 -41.41 -8.29
N HIS A 49 -29.74 -40.74 -8.89
CA HIS A 49 -30.28 -39.49 -8.36
C HIS A 49 -31.21 -39.70 -7.15
N VAL A 50 -31.97 -40.79 -7.10
CA VAL A 50 -32.89 -41.06 -5.98
C VAL A 50 -32.14 -41.49 -4.70
N LYS A 51 -31.06 -42.28 -4.85
CA LYS A 51 -30.23 -42.72 -3.70
C LYS A 51 -29.40 -41.58 -3.10
N ARG A 52 -28.99 -40.57 -3.89
CA ARG A 52 -28.31 -39.36 -3.40
C ARG A 52 -29.25 -38.41 -2.65
N ALA A 53 -30.52 -38.31 -3.03
CA ALA A 53 -31.50 -37.47 -2.35
C ALA A 53 -31.85 -37.99 -0.93
N ILE A 54 -31.93 -39.31 -0.75
CA ILE A 54 -32.28 -39.91 0.55
C ILE A 54 -31.13 -39.80 1.57
N LEU A 55 -29.88 -39.81 1.12
CA LEU A 55 -28.70 -39.66 1.99
C LEU A 55 -28.48 -38.21 2.47
N ILE A 56 -28.94 -37.21 1.70
CA ILE A 56 -28.85 -35.80 2.08
C ILE A 56 -29.90 -35.44 3.15
N VAL A 57 -31.10 -36.04 3.07
CA VAL A 57 -32.18 -35.80 4.05
C VAL A 57 -31.89 -36.49 5.40
N ALA A 58 -31.19 -37.62 5.42
CA ALA A 58 -30.83 -38.33 6.67
C ALA A 58 -29.71 -37.64 7.49
N CYS A 59 -28.86 -36.82 6.87
CA CYS A 59 -27.86 -36.01 7.58
C CYS A 59 -28.43 -34.71 8.17
N LEU A 60 -29.63 -34.28 7.74
CA LEU A 60 -30.30 -33.07 8.25
C LEU A 60 -31.00 -33.29 9.59
N SER A 61 -31.25 -34.54 10.03
CA SER A 61 -31.89 -34.84 11.31
C SER A 61 -30.92 -35.22 12.45
N HIS A 62 -29.62 -35.34 12.17
CA HIS A 62 -28.57 -35.52 13.20
C HIS A 62 -27.60 -34.34 13.19
N GLY A 63 -28.14 -33.12 13.12
CA GLY A 63 -27.44 -31.91 13.49
C GLY A 63 -27.07 -31.97 14.96
N LEU A 64 -25.99 -32.67 15.27
CA LEU A 64 -25.30 -32.58 16.55
C LEU A 64 -24.93 -31.10 16.70
N MET A 65 -25.72 -30.39 17.51
CA MET A 65 -25.41 -29.05 17.97
C MET A 65 -24.09 -29.12 18.71
N ALA A 66 -23.00 -28.97 17.96
CA ALA A 66 -21.70 -28.64 18.52
C ALA A 66 -21.86 -27.21 19.06
N SER A 67 -22.35 -27.15 20.30
CA SER A 67 -22.36 -25.92 21.08
C SER A 67 -20.91 -25.44 21.11
N ALA A 68 -20.62 -24.39 20.35
CA ALA A 68 -19.34 -23.73 20.39
C ALA A 68 -19.23 -23.16 21.80
N VAL A 69 -18.63 -23.94 22.71
CA VAL A 69 -18.30 -23.47 24.06
C VAL A 69 -17.47 -22.22 23.86
N ALA A 70 -18.06 -21.08 24.20
CA ALA A 70 -17.36 -19.80 24.13
C ALA A 70 -16.03 -19.96 24.87
N PRO A 71 -14.90 -19.53 24.28
CA PRO A 71 -13.61 -19.67 24.94
C PRO A 71 -13.68 -19.01 26.32
N LYS A 72 -13.22 -19.74 27.34
CA LYS A 72 -13.13 -19.22 28.70
C LYS A 72 -12.38 -17.90 28.69
N SER A 73 -12.74 -16.98 29.58
CA SER A 73 -11.99 -15.73 29.72
C SER A 73 -10.53 -16.04 30.08
N LEU A 74 -9.60 -15.22 29.58
CA LEU A 74 -8.17 -15.42 29.78
C LEU A 74 -7.78 -15.45 31.27
N ASP A 75 -8.49 -14.72 32.13
CA ASP A 75 -8.27 -14.72 33.58
C ASP A 75 -8.73 -16.03 34.25
N VAL A 76 -9.90 -16.55 33.87
CA VAL A 76 -10.39 -17.84 34.40
C VAL A 76 -9.46 -18.97 33.97
N GLU A 77 -9.09 -18.99 32.70
CA GLU A 77 -8.18 -20.01 32.16
C GLU A 77 -6.77 -19.89 32.75
N PHE A 78 -6.32 -18.67 33.08
CA PHE A 78 -5.07 -18.48 33.81
C PHE A 78 -5.10 -19.19 35.17
N GLN A 79 -6.15 -19.00 35.97
CA GLN A 79 -6.25 -19.61 37.29
C GLN A 79 -6.45 -21.13 37.23
N GLU A 80 -7.27 -21.61 36.30
CA GLU A 80 -7.65 -23.03 36.23
C GLU A 80 -6.64 -23.90 35.48
N THR A 81 -5.94 -23.35 34.47
CA THR A 81 -5.10 -24.13 33.56
C THR A 81 -3.64 -23.70 33.63
N ILE A 82 -3.36 -22.41 33.51
CA ILE A 82 -1.98 -21.92 33.34
C ILE A 82 -1.21 -21.93 34.66
N ARG A 83 -1.78 -21.40 35.74
CA ARG A 83 -1.14 -21.34 37.05
C ARG A 83 -0.80 -22.74 37.60
N PRO A 84 -1.68 -23.75 37.53
CA PRO A 84 -1.33 -25.13 37.89
C PRO A 84 -0.25 -25.72 36.99
N PHE A 85 -0.29 -25.42 35.68
CA PHE A 85 0.74 -25.87 34.74
C PHE A 85 2.13 -25.29 35.09
N LEU A 86 2.21 -23.98 35.33
CA LEU A 86 3.45 -23.31 35.74
C LEU A 86 3.99 -23.91 37.05
N GLY A 87 3.12 -24.08 38.06
CA GLY A 87 3.49 -24.67 39.33
C GLY A 87 4.03 -26.09 39.20
N ARG A 88 3.41 -26.92 38.36
CA ARG A 88 3.78 -28.33 38.19
C ARG A 88 5.02 -28.55 37.32
N TYR A 89 5.20 -27.76 36.27
CA TYR A 89 6.18 -28.05 35.21
C TYR A 89 7.30 -27.00 35.09
N CYS A 90 7.13 -25.79 35.65
CA CYS A 90 8.06 -24.68 35.43
C CYS A 90 8.76 -24.23 36.73
N ILE A 91 8.01 -24.01 37.81
CA ILE A 91 8.51 -23.34 39.02
C ILE A 91 9.60 -24.12 39.75
N ALA A 92 9.65 -25.45 39.63
CA ALA A 92 10.71 -26.25 40.24
C ALA A 92 12.13 -25.89 39.73
N CYS A 93 12.26 -25.39 38.50
CA CYS A 93 13.54 -24.95 37.92
C CYS A 93 13.62 -23.44 37.68
N HIS A 94 12.47 -22.77 37.54
CA HIS A 94 12.34 -21.35 37.21
C HIS A 94 11.63 -20.57 38.33
N GLY A 95 11.75 -21.00 39.57
CA GLY A 95 11.22 -20.33 40.76
C GLY A 95 12.16 -19.24 41.29
N LYS A 96 11.86 -18.74 42.50
CA LYS A 96 12.68 -17.71 43.18
C LYS A 96 14.08 -18.20 43.55
N ASP A 97 14.19 -19.46 43.94
CA ASP A 97 15.42 -20.02 44.49
C ASP A 97 16.32 -20.54 43.36
N LYS A 98 17.33 -19.73 42.98
CA LYS A 98 18.35 -20.05 41.96
C LYS A 98 17.76 -20.50 40.61
N PRO A 99 17.03 -19.62 39.90
CA PRO A 99 16.41 -19.95 38.62
C PRO A 99 17.44 -20.38 37.58
N LYS A 100 17.16 -21.49 36.89
CA LYS A 100 17.98 -21.93 35.75
C LYS A 100 17.95 -20.90 34.63
N ALA A 101 19.09 -20.72 33.99
CA ALA A 101 19.29 -19.70 32.94
C ALA A 101 18.94 -18.27 33.37
N LYS A 102 18.96 -17.98 34.68
CA LYS A 102 18.52 -16.70 35.27
C LYS A 102 17.07 -16.32 34.91
N LEU A 103 16.24 -17.29 34.52
CA LEU A 103 14.84 -17.09 34.16
C LEU A 103 13.94 -17.46 35.36
N SER A 104 13.36 -16.45 36.02
CA SER A 104 12.35 -16.65 37.06
C SER A 104 10.96 -16.35 36.53
N LEU A 105 10.02 -17.27 36.78
CA LEU A 105 8.59 -17.14 36.44
C LEU A 105 7.73 -16.97 37.71
N SER A 106 8.35 -16.76 38.87
CA SER A 106 7.64 -16.67 40.16
C SER A 106 6.72 -15.45 40.28
N GLU A 107 6.94 -14.43 39.46
CA GLU A 107 6.15 -13.18 39.44
C GLU A 107 4.87 -13.32 38.60
N TRP A 108 4.73 -14.42 37.84
CA TRP A 108 3.57 -14.70 37.01
C TRP A 108 2.39 -15.23 37.85
N VAL A 109 1.87 -14.36 38.72
CA VAL A 109 0.77 -14.66 39.66
C VAL A 109 -0.61 -14.29 39.12
N SER A 110 -0.67 -13.56 38.01
CA SER A 110 -1.90 -13.13 37.34
C SER A 110 -1.68 -13.02 35.83
N ARG A 111 -2.78 -13.04 35.05
CA ARG A 111 -2.76 -12.73 33.61
C ARG A 111 -2.00 -11.44 33.31
N ARG A 112 -2.29 -10.37 34.07
CA ARG A 112 -1.66 -9.05 33.90
C ARG A 112 -0.14 -9.10 34.12
N ALA A 113 0.32 -9.87 35.12
CA ALA A 113 1.75 -10.05 35.37
C ALA A 113 2.46 -10.78 34.22
N VAL A 114 1.78 -11.75 33.59
CA VAL A 114 2.30 -12.42 32.39
C VAL A 114 2.32 -11.48 31.19
N ALA A 115 1.25 -10.71 30.99
CA ALA A 115 1.15 -9.74 29.89
C ALA A 115 2.22 -8.64 29.96
N SER A 116 2.58 -8.19 31.16
CA SER A 116 3.63 -7.18 31.36
C SER A 116 5.05 -7.69 31.10
N ASP A 117 5.25 -9.01 30.95
CA ASP A 117 6.56 -9.64 30.78
C ASP A 117 6.69 -10.28 29.38
N ALA A 118 6.44 -9.46 28.35
CA ALA A 118 6.34 -9.90 26.95
C ALA A 118 7.61 -10.62 26.45
N GLN A 119 8.79 -10.16 26.87
CA GLN A 119 10.06 -10.75 26.44
C GLN A 119 10.24 -12.18 26.96
N ARG A 120 9.97 -12.43 28.26
CA ARG A 120 10.04 -13.79 28.81
C ARG A 120 8.88 -14.66 28.31
N LEU A 121 7.71 -14.07 28.08
CA LEU A 121 6.56 -14.77 27.48
C LEU A 121 6.89 -15.35 26.11
N GLU A 122 7.57 -14.59 25.24
CA GLU A 122 7.97 -15.05 23.91
C GLU A 122 8.97 -16.21 23.99
N LEU A 123 9.95 -16.11 24.89
CA LEU A 123 10.90 -17.19 25.12
C LEU A 123 10.20 -18.48 25.61
N VAL A 124 9.25 -18.35 26.54
CA VAL A 124 8.47 -19.51 27.04
C VAL A 124 7.64 -20.13 25.92
N LEU A 125 6.99 -19.30 25.10
CA LEU A 125 6.23 -19.78 23.94
C LEU A 125 7.12 -20.58 22.98
N GLU A 126 8.26 -20.03 22.60
CA GLU A 126 9.26 -20.68 21.73
C GLU A 126 9.67 -22.04 22.29
N LYS A 127 10.04 -22.11 23.59
CA LYS A 127 10.49 -23.37 24.21
C LYS A 127 9.38 -24.40 24.37
N LEU A 128 8.14 -23.97 24.57
CA LEU A 128 6.96 -24.85 24.64
C LEU A 128 6.60 -25.42 23.26
N GLU A 129 6.62 -24.59 22.23
CA GLU A 129 6.38 -24.98 20.82
C GLU A 129 7.46 -25.95 20.32
N ALA A 130 8.73 -25.67 20.62
CA ALA A 130 9.85 -26.56 20.31
C ALA A 130 9.87 -27.86 21.13
N ARG A 131 8.95 -28.03 22.09
CA ARG A 131 8.90 -29.16 23.04
C ARG A 131 10.19 -29.39 23.84
N SER A 132 11.04 -28.35 23.94
CA SER A 132 12.32 -28.39 24.64
C SER A 132 12.18 -28.23 26.17
N MET A 133 11.08 -27.62 26.61
CA MET A 133 10.75 -27.44 28.02
C MET A 133 9.42 -28.13 28.37
N PRO A 134 9.33 -28.82 29.52
CA PRO A 134 10.42 -29.14 30.45
C PRO A 134 11.46 -30.10 29.83
N PRO A 135 12.74 -30.09 30.26
CA PRO A 135 13.77 -30.93 29.66
C PRO A 135 13.44 -32.41 29.88
N LYS A 136 13.84 -33.31 28.97
CA LYS A 136 13.50 -34.75 29.02
C LYS A 136 13.79 -35.44 30.38
N LYS A 137 14.80 -34.95 31.11
CA LYS A 137 15.20 -35.46 32.44
C LYS A 137 14.29 -34.98 33.58
N ALA A 138 13.55 -33.88 33.38
CA ALA A 138 12.59 -33.39 34.36
C ALA A 138 11.27 -34.12 34.19
N LEU A 139 10.86 -34.83 35.24
CA LEU A 139 9.56 -35.48 35.34
C LEU A 139 8.73 -34.77 36.42
N PRO A 140 7.40 -34.66 36.25
CA PRO A 140 6.60 -35.17 35.13
C PRO A 140 6.68 -34.31 33.86
N GLN A 141 6.40 -34.89 32.70
CA GLN A 141 6.26 -34.18 31.42
C GLN A 141 4.78 -33.87 31.15
N PRO A 142 4.45 -32.66 30.64
CA PRO A 142 3.09 -32.36 30.23
C PRO A 142 2.71 -33.18 28.99
N ASN A 143 1.46 -33.65 28.96
CA ASN A 143 0.94 -34.29 27.75
C ASN A 143 0.73 -33.26 26.62
N VAL A 144 0.47 -33.75 25.41
CA VAL A 144 0.30 -32.90 24.22
C VAL A 144 -0.84 -31.89 24.37
N ALA A 145 -1.96 -32.32 24.97
CA ALA A 145 -3.12 -31.46 25.17
C ALA A 145 -2.86 -30.32 26.17
N GLN A 146 -2.20 -30.63 27.29
CA GLN A 146 -1.81 -29.64 28.31
C GLN A 146 -0.88 -28.58 27.74
N ARG A 147 0.14 -29.02 27.00
CA ARG A 147 1.09 -28.11 26.33
C ARG A 147 0.37 -27.22 25.32
N ARG A 148 -0.50 -27.81 24.49
CA ARG A 148 -1.27 -27.08 23.48
C ARG A 148 -2.20 -26.06 24.12
N ALA A 149 -2.88 -26.39 25.21
CA ALA A 149 -3.74 -25.45 25.93
C ALA A 149 -2.97 -24.20 26.39
N VAL A 150 -1.76 -24.37 26.92
CA VAL A 150 -0.91 -23.24 27.34
C VAL A 150 -0.45 -22.41 26.14
N VAL A 151 0.01 -23.05 25.07
CA VAL A 151 0.42 -22.35 23.83
C VAL A 151 -0.74 -21.55 23.24
N ASP A 152 -1.93 -22.16 23.16
CA ASP A 152 -3.13 -21.51 22.62
C ASP A 152 -3.58 -20.34 23.52
N TRP A 153 -3.46 -20.47 24.85
CA TRP A 153 -3.71 -19.38 25.79
C TRP A 153 -2.71 -18.23 25.63
N ILE A 154 -1.40 -18.51 25.52
CA ILE A 154 -0.38 -17.47 25.32
C ILE A 154 -0.65 -16.73 24.00
N ARG A 155 -0.98 -17.45 22.92
CA ARG A 155 -1.32 -16.85 21.63
C ARG A 155 -2.58 -15.98 21.71
N ARG A 156 -3.60 -16.41 22.46
CA ARG A 156 -4.80 -15.59 22.70
C ARG A 156 -4.48 -14.36 23.54
N LEU A 157 -3.68 -14.49 24.59
CA LEU A 157 -3.23 -13.36 25.39
C LEU A 157 -2.49 -12.33 24.53
N ARG A 158 -1.55 -12.76 23.68
CA ARG A 158 -0.83 -11.87 22.76
C ARG A 158 -1.76 -11.12 21.82
N ARG A 159 -2.75 -11.80 21.24
CA ARG A 159 -3.75 -11.15 20.36
C ARG A 159 -4.59 -10.14 21.13
N ASP A 160 -5.09 -10.53 22.29
CA ASP A 160 -5.93 -9.66 23.10
C ASP A 160 -5.15 -8.43 23.64
N GLU A 161 -3.87 -8.55 23.96
CA GLU A 161 -3.02 -7.39 24.27
C GLU A 161 -2.72 -6.54 23.02
N ALA A 162 -2.51 -7.16 21.86
CA ALA A 162 -2.33 -6.42 20.61
C ALA A 162 -3.61 -5.64 20.22
N ASP A 163 -4.79 -6.24 20.40
CA ASP A 163 -6.09 -5.62 20.16
C ASP A 163 -6.36 -4.50 21.17
N ARG A 164 -5.99 -4.67 22.45
CA ARG A 164 -6.09 -3.61 23.46
C ARG A 164 -5.23 -2.41 23.15
N ASN A 165 -4.03 -2.65 22.63
CA ASN A 165 -3.08 -1.59 22.27
C ASN A 165 -3.20 -1.21 20.78
N ALA A 166 -4.24 -1.68 20.08
CA ALA A 166 -4.41 -1.39 18.67
C ALA A 166 -4.63 0.12 18.47
N GLY A 167 -3.77 0.73 17.67
CA GLY A 167 -3.78 2.17 17.43
C GLY A 167 -2.93 2.99 18.40
N ASP A 168 -2.41 2.39 19.47
CA ASP A 168 -1.38 3.00 20.31
C ASP A 168 0.01 2.47 19.87
N PRO A 169 0.80 3.26 19.13
CA PRO A 169 2.17 2.88 18.75
C PRO A 169 3.12 2.81 19.96
N GLY A 170 2.63 3.09 21.18
CA GLY A 170 3.43 3.27 22.36
C GLY A 170 4.08 4.65 22.40
N PRO A 171 5.09 4.86 23.27
CA PRO A 171 5.82 6.11 23.35
C PRO A 171 6.55 6.41 22.04
N VAL A 172 6.02 7.34 21.25
CA VAL A 172 6.71 7.85 20.05
C VAL A 172 7.65 8.97 20.48
N LEU A 173 8.95 8.70 20.43
CA LEU A 173 9.95 9.73 20.67
C LEU A 173 9.83 10.82 19.60
N ALA A 174 9.83 12.08 20.04
CA ALA A 174 9.89 13.21 19.12
C ALA A 174 11.21 13.13 18.35
N ARG A 175 11.11 12.91 17.04
CA ARG A 175 12.26 12.85 16.14
C ARG A 175 12.21 13.98 15.12
N ARG A 176 13.39 14.43 14.69
CA ARG A 176 13.48 15.25 13.47
C ARG A 176 13.41 14.35 12.22
N LEU A 177 13.26 14.99 11.07
CA LEU A 177 13.51 14.34 9.79
C LEU A 177 15.01 14.04 9.64
N SER A 178 15.35 12.90 9.05
CA SER A 178 16.70 12.64 8.58
C SER A 178 17.08 13.66 7.49
N ASN A 179 18.37 13.79 7.21
CA ASN A 179 18.88 14.71 6.20
C ASN A 179 18.27 14.39 4.83
N SER A 180 18.21 13.11 4.47
CA SER A 180 17.57 12.63 3.25
C SER A 180 16.07 12.93 3.23
N GLU A 181 15.35 12.62 4.32
CA GLU A 181 13.92 12.91 4.44
C GLU A 181 13.63 14.41 4.28
N TYR A 182 14.47 15.28 4.86
CA TYR A 182 14.33 16.73 4.75
C TYR A 182 14.57 17.22 3.32
N ASP A 183 15.65 16.79 2.67
CA ASP A 183 15.96 17.17 1.28
C ASP A 183 14.83 16.75 0.32
N TYR A 184 14.30 15.54 0.46
CA TYR A 184 13.15 15.09 -0.35
C TYR A 184 11.88 15.89 -0.07
N THR A 185 11.60 16.19 1.21
CA THR A 185 10.44 17.01 1.58
C THR A 185 10.52 18.41 0.96
N ILE A 186 11.70 19.04 0.99
CA ILE A 186 11.91 20.34 0.36
C ILE A 186 11.74 20.25 -1.16
N ARG A 187 12.27 19.20 -1.79
CA ARG A 187 12.07 18.96 -3.22
C ARG A 187 10.60 18.80 -3.59
N ASP A 188 9.83 18.05 -2.80
CA ASP A 188 8.42 17.80 -3.09
C ASP A 188 7.56 19.05 -2.87
N LEU A 189 7.87 19.86 -1.86
CA LEU A 189 7.17 21.13 -1.60
C LEU A 189 7.50 22.22 -2.62
N THR A 190 8.74 22.29 -3.08
CA THR A 190 9.22 23.39 -3.95
C THR A 190 9.25 23.00 -5.43
N GLY A 191 9.26 21.71 -5.75
CA GLY A 191 9.51 21.17 -7.08
C GLY A 191 10.99 21.24 -7.52
N VAL A 192 11.89 21.68 -6.64
CA VAL A 192 13.30 21.95 -6.96
C VAL A 192 14.23 21.18 -6.03
N ASP A 193 15.28 20.59 -6.59
CA ASP A 193 16.31 19.84 -5.85
C ASP A 193 17.36 20.78 -5.22
N ILE A 194 16.98 21.51 -4.17
CA ILE A 194 17.83 22.52 -3.49
C ILE A 194 18.94 21.88 -2.62
N ARG A 195 18.67 20.69 -2.07
CA ARG A 195 19.53 19.94 -1.13
C ARG A 195 20.14 20.77 0.00
N PRO A 196 19.32 21.42 0.84
CA PRO A 196 19.80 22.26 1.93
C PRO A 196 20.58 21.52 3.03
N THR A 197 20.44 20.19 3.19
CA THR A 197 21.12 19.47 4.29
C THR A 197 22.58 19.14 4.02
N ARG A 198 23.17 19.61 2.91
CA ARG A 198 24.59 19.34 2.57
C ARG A 198 25.59 19.73 3.65
N GLU A 199 25.26 20.73 4.47
CA GLU A 199 26.12 21.20 5.58
C GLU A 199 25.70 20.66 6.94
N PHE A 200 24.71 19.76 6.98
CA PHE A 200 24.25 19.18 8.23
C PHE A 200 25.25 18.11 8.67
N PRO A 201 25.39 17.88 10.00
CA PRO A 201 26.08 16.71 10.48
C PRO A 201 25.42 15.44 9.92
N LEU A 202 26.22 14.39 9.71
CA LEU A 202 25.70 13.09 9.32
C LEU A 202 24.74 12.57 10.39
N ASP A 203 23.66 11.93 9.94
CA ASP A 203 22.71 11.30 10.84
C ASP A 203 23.35 10.06 11.48
N PRO A 204 23.26 9.91 12.81
CA PRO A 204 23.73 8.71 13.47
C PRO A 204 22.81 7.53 13.14
N ALA A 205 23.39 6.38 12.81
CA ALA A 205 22.67 5.13 12.67
C ALA A 205 22.42 4.50 14.04
N ASN A 206 21.27 3.84 14.23
CA ASN A 206 21.01 3.04 15.41
C ASN A 206 21.79 1.71 15.40
N GLU A 207 21.68 0.91 16.46
CA GLU A 207 22.34 -0.40 16.55
C GLU A 207 21.95 -1.37 15.42
N ALA A 208 20.77 -1.16 14.82
CA ALA A 208 20.27 -1.92 13.68
C ALA A 208 20.65 -1.32 12.32
N GLY A 209 21.41 -0.21 12.28
CA GLY A 209 21.90 0.43 11.05
C GLY A 209 20.91 1.39 10.38
N PHE A 210 19.79 1.72 11.01
CA PHE A 210 18.80 2.65 10.48
C PHE A 210 19.10 4.09 10.90
N ASP A 211 18.99 5.02 9.95
CA ASP A 211 19.25 6.46 10.10
C ASP A 211 17.97 7.29 10.32
N ASN A 212 16.80 6.67 10.32
CA ASN A 212 15.49 7.31 10.48
C ASN A 212 14.82 7.02 11.83
N SER A 213 15.57 6.51 12.80
CA SER A 213 15.04 6.13 14.11
C SER A 213 14.95 7.33 15.06
N GLY A 214 13.86 7.40 15.85
CA GLY A 214 13.67 8.49 16.80
C GLY A 214 14.62 8.48 17.99
N GLU A 215 15.22 7.33 18.29
CA GLU A 215 16.25 7.17 19.32
C GLU A 215 17.58 7.83 18.93
N SER A 216 17.89 7.86 17.63
CA SER A 216 19.16 8.42 17.12
C SER A 216 19.03 9.88 16.66
N LEU A 217 17.86 10.28 16.16
CA LEU A 217 17.63 11.60 15.57
C LEU A 217 17.23 12.68 16.59
N ALA A 218 18.13 12.99 17.51
CA ALA A 218 17.97 14.11 18.45
C ALA A 218 18.26 15.48 17.80
N MET A 219 17.64 16.53 18.35
CA MET A 219 17.87 17.92 17.95
C MET A 219 18.90 18.58 18.88
N THR A 220 19.90 19.23 18.30
CA THR A 220 20.87 20.06 19.04
C THR A 220 20.71 21.54 18.68
N PRO A 221 21.12 22.48 19.56
CA PRO A 221 21.08 23.92 19.23
C PRO A 221 21.88 24.27 17.97
N ALA A 222 23.02 23.62 17.74
CA ALA A 222 23.82 23.82 16.54
C ALA A 222 23.07 23.37 15.27
N LEU A 223 22.37 22.23 15.35
CA LEU A 223 21.55 21.75 14.24
C LEU A 223 20.35 22.66 13.97
N LEU A 224 19.72 23.22 15.00
CA LEU A 224 18.64 24.20 14.82
C LEU A 224 19.12 25.42 14.03
N ASN A 225 20.32 25.93 14.31
CA ASN A 225 20.92 27.01 13.53
C ASN A 225 21.14 26.62 12.06
N LYS A 226 21.53 25.36 11.80
CA LYS A 226 21.63 24.82 10.44
C LYS A 226 20.26 24.73 9.75
N TYR A 227 19.19 24.36 10.45
CA TYR A 227 17.82 24.42 9.91
C TYR A 227 17.39 25.84 9.56
N LEU A 228 17.72 26.84 10.38
CA LEU A 228 17.42 28.25 10.05
C LEU A 228 18.20 28.73 8.82
N ALA A 229 19.47 28.35 8.70
CA ALA A 229 20.27 28.65 7.52
C ALA A 229 19.72 27.93 6.26
N ALA A 230 19.31 26.67 6.41
CA ALA A 230 18.63 25.91 5.36
C ALA A 230 17.33 26.58 4.91
N ALA A 231 16.49 27.03 5.85
CA ALA A 231 15.26 27.73 5.54
C ALA A 231 15.50 29.04 4.76
N ARG A 232 16.54 29.81 5.13
CA ARG A 232 16.98 30.99 4.35
C ARG A 232 17.41 30.61 2.95
N ARG A 233 18.23 29.56 2.81
CA ARG A 233 18.65 29.05 1.52
C ARG A 233 17.48 28.60 0.65
N VAL A 234 16.45 27.97 1.22
CA VAL A 234 15.23 27.63 0.47
C VAL A 234 14.45 28.89 0.06
N ALA A 235 14.37 29.88 0.95
CA ALA A 235 13.74 31.16 0.65
C ALA A 235 14.48 31.96 -0.43
N ASP A 236 15.79 31.83 -0.55
CA ASP A 236 16.58 32.46 -1.62
C ASP A 236 16.18 31.94 -3.01
N HIS A 237 15.57 30.76 -3.12
CA HIS A 237 15.07 30.23 -4.39
C HIS A 237 13.64 30.71 -4.72
N LEU A 238 12.99 31.45 -3.83
CA LEU A 238 11.61 31.89 -3.98
C LEU A 238 11.47 32.96 -5.06
N VAL A 239 10.55 32.77 -5.99
CA VAL A 239 10.21 33.74 -7.02
C VAL A 239 8.72 34.08 -6.96
N LEU A 240 8.43 35.35 -6.72
CA LEU A 240 7.09 35.90 -6.87
C LEU A 240 6.77 36.10 -8.36
N THR A 241 5.65 35.55 -8.80
CA THR A 241 5.08 35.75 -10.14
C THR A 241 3.78 36.57 -10.02
N HIS A 242 3.19 36.96 -11.14
CA HIS A 242 2.01 37.85 -11.15
C HIS A 242 0.78 37.29 -10.42
N ASN A 243 0.66 35.97 -10.25
CA ASN A 243 -0.49 35.33 -9.60
C ASN A 243 -0.13 34.21 -8.62
N SER A 244 1.16 33.92 -8.43
CA SER A 244 1.59 32.77 -7.62
C SER A 244 3.02 32.91 -7.13
N VAL A 245 3.39 32.01 -6.23
CA VAL A 245 4.75 31.84 -5.74
C VAL A 245 5.33 30.57 -6.34
N THR A 246 6.56 30.63 -6.83
CA THR A 246 7.27 29.48 -7.40
C THR A 246 8.70 29.44 -6.89
N PHE A 247 9.43 28.37 -7.18
CA PHE A 247 10.83 28.22 -6.78
C PHE A 247 11.71 28.03 -8.02
N ALA A 248 12.86 28.70 -8.04
CA ALA A 248 13.84 28.60 -9.10
C ALA A 248 14.88 27.51 -8.81
N PRO A 249 15.50 26.89 -9.83
CA PRO A 249 16.58 25.91 -9.66
C PRO A 249 17.88 26.51 -9.11
N HIS A 250 17.99 27.83 -9.09
CA HIS A 250 19.11 28.59 -8.56
C HIS A 250 18.61 29.65 -7.57
N PRO A 251 19.46 30.17 -6.68
CA PRO A 251 19.13 31.33 -5.86
C PRO A 251 18.72 32.52 -6.75
N VAL A 252 17.72 33.27 -6.29
CA VAL A 252 17.16 34.47 -6.92
C VAL A 252 17.16 35.59 -5.89
N VAL A 253 18.36 36.10 -5.60
CA VAL A 253 18.57 37.11 -4.56
C VAL A 253 18.64 38.51 -5.17
N ALA A 254 19.21 38.65 -6.37
CA ALA A 254 19.28 39.90 -7.11
C ALA A 254 18.27 39.97 -8.27
N ASP A 255 17.97 41.18 -8.75
CA ASP A 255 17.07 41.38 -9.89
C ASP A 255 17.58 40.68 -11.16
N THR A 256 18.90 40.63 -11.35
CA THR A 256 19.53 39.90 -12.47
C THR A 256 19.25 38.40 -12.44
N ASP A 257 19.12 37.81 -11.25
CA ASP A 257 18.80 36.39 -11.12
C ASP A 257 17.33 36.13 -11.49
N ARG A 258 16.45 37.09 -11.17
CA ARG A 258 15.04 37.05 -11.54
C ARG A 258 14.88 37.16 -13.05
N ASP A 259 15.60 38.07 -13.68
CA ASP A 259 15.63 38.22 -15.13
C ASP A 259 16.10 36.92 -15.80
N LYS A 260 17.19 36.34 -15.30
CA LYS A 260 17.69 35.04 -15.76
C LYS A 260 16.63 33.95 -15.65
N PHE A 261 15.93 33.85 -14.52
CA PHE A 261 14.85 32.87 -14.34
C PHE A 261 13.71 33.07 -15.36
N CYS A 262 13.27 34.32 -15.55
CA CYS A 262 12.22 34.67 -16.51
C CYS A 262 12.64 34.33 -17.95
N ILE A 263 13.86 34.71 -18.35
CA ILE A 263 14.41 34.41 -19.68
C ILE A 263 14.51 32.90 -19.88
N GLN A 264 15.02 32.16 -18.89
CA GLN A 264 15.16 30.70 -19.00
C GLN A 264 13.80 30.01 -19.18
N ARG A 265 12.73 30.50 -18.55
CA ARG A 265 11.37 29.98 -18.79
C ARG A 265 10.88 30.20 -20.22
N ILE A 266 11.19 31.35 -20.82
CA ILE A 266 10.86 31.62 -22.23
C ILE A 266 11.66 30.67 -23.13
N VAL A 267 12.96 30.54 -22.86
CA VAL A 267 13.83 29.61 -23.60
C VAL A 267 13.32 28.17 -23.48
N ASP A 268 12.95 27.73 -22.29
CA ASP A 268 12.43 26.38 -22.04
C ASP A 268 11.08 26.16 -22.71
N PHE A 269 10.22 27.17 -22.79
CA PHE A 269 8.96 27.12 -23.55
C PHE A 269 9.23 26.81 -25.02
N TYR A 270 10.17 27.50 -25.66
CA TYR A 270 10.53 27.25 -27.06
C TYR A 270 11.26 25.92 -27.24
N ARG A 271 12.15 25.53 -26.30
CA ARG A 271 12.84 24.24 -26.36
C ARG A 271 11.91 23.04 -26.25
N ARG A 272 10.79 23.16 -25.51
CA ARG A 272 9.73 22.12 -25.44
C ARG A 272 8.91 22.02 -26.73
N GLN A 273 9.03 23.01 -27.61
CA GLN A 273 8.30 23.09 -28.88
C GLN A 273 9.31 23.15 -30.04
N PRO A 274 10.16 22.12 -30.23
CA PRO A 274 11.07 22.11 -31.36
C PRO A 274 10.23 22.19 -32.62
N THR A 275 10.35 23.28 -33.36
CA THR A 275 9.63 23.45 -34.63
C THR A 275 10.59 23.07 -35.74
N ASP A 276 10.39 21.90 -36.33
CA ASP A 276 11.08 21.56 -37.56
C ASP A 276 10.45 22.37 -38.70
N TYR A 277 11.20 23.36 -39.18
CA TYR A 277 10.77 24.24 -40.26
C TYR A 277 10.44 23.46 -41.53
N SER A 278 11.13 22.34 -41.80
CA SER A 278 10.88 21.55 -43.00
C SER A 278 9.51 20.87 -42.95
N SER A 279 9.19 20.19 -41.84
CA SER A 279 7.87 19.61 -41.58
C SER A 279 6.77 20.66 -41.54
N TYR A 280 7.03 21.82 -40.93
CA TYR A 280 6.08 22.93 -40.89
C TYR A 280 5.76 23.47 -42.29
N LEU A 281 6.79 23.76 -43.10
CA LEU A 281 6.61 24.27 -44.45
C LEU A 281 5.94 23.24 -45.36
N LYS A 282 6.28 21.95 -45.22
CA LYS A 282 5.62 20.85 -45.94
C LYS A 282 4.15 20.73 -45.58
N ALA A 283 3.81 20.83 -44.29
CA ALA A 283 2.43 20.84 -43.82
C ALA A 283 1.64 22.04 -44.38
N ALA A 284 2.22 23.24 -44.29
CA ALA A 284 1.61 24.46 -44.84
C ALA A 284 1.40 24.37 -46.36
N TRP A 285 2.40 23.85 -47.10
CA TRP A 285 2.29 23.62 -48.54
C TRP A 285 1.20 22.60 -48.88
N THR A 286 1.13 21.49 -48.14
CA THR A 286 0.13 20.44 -48.34
C THR A 286 -1.28 20.98 -48.14
N TYR A 287 -1.50 21.75 -47.06
CA TYR A 287 -2.80 22.37 -46.79
C TYR A 287 -3.19 23.41 -47.86
N ARG A 288 -2.24 24.24 -48.31
CA ARG A 288 -2.47 25.22 -49.39
C ARG A 288 -2.87 24.55 -50.71
N HIS A 289 -2.27 23.40 -51.03
CA HIS A 289 -2.51 22.68 -52.30
C HIS A 289 -3.48 21.51 -52.17
N ARG A 290 -4.24 21.44 -51.07
CA ARG A 290 -5.11 20.30 -50.73
C ARG A 290 -6.14 19.93 -51.82
N GLN A 291 -6.67 20.92 -52.53
CA GLN A 291 -7.60 20.69 -53.65
C GLN A 291 -6.90 19.96 -54.81
N ARG A 292 -5.66 20.36 -55.15
CA ARG A 292 -4.86 19.72 -56.20
C ARG A 292 -4.40 18.32 -55.80
N LEU A 293 -4.24 18.07 -54.50
CA LEU A 293 -3.87 16.76 -53.94
C LEU A 293 -5.06 15.81 -53.77
N GLY A 294 -6.27 16.19 -54.21
CA GLY A 294 -7.46 15.35 -54.06
C GLY A 294 -7.99 15.26 -52.63
N GLN A 295 -7.61 16.20 -51.75
CA GLN A 295 -8.01 16.25 -50.34
C GLN A 295 -8.65 17.60 -49.99
N PRO A 296 -9.75 18.02 -50.65
CA PRO A 296 -10.30 19.38 -50.48
C PRO A 296 -10.79 19.69 -49.05
N GLU A 297 -11.23 18.66 -48.31
CA GLU A 297 -11.80 18.79 -46.96
C GLU A 297 -10.79 18.61 -45.81
N VAL A 298 -9.51 18.38 -46.11
CA VAL A 298 -8.52 18.20 -45.03
C VAL A 298 -8.33 19.50 -44.25
N THR A 299 -8.44 19.43 -42.92
CA THR A 299 -8.26 20.59 -42.04
C THR A 299 -6.78 20.83 -41.73
N ILE A 300 -6.45 22.06 -41.31
CA ILE A 300 -5.08 22.42 -40.95
C ILE A 300 -4.59 21.60 -39.74
N GLU A 301 -5.49 21.28 -38.81
CA GLU A 301 -5.21 20.45 -37.64
C GLU A 301 -4.87 19.01 -38.06
N ALA A 302 -5.58 18.46 -39.04
CA ALA A 302 -5.32 17.12 -39.55
C ALA A 302 -3.96 17.01 -40.27
N VAL A 303 -3.59 18.04 -41.05
CA VAL A 303 -2.28 18.10 -41.71
C VAL A 303 -1.15 18.32 -40.68
N ALA A 304 -1.36 19.20 -39.71
CA ALA A 304 -0.39 19.47 -38.64
C ALA A 304 -0.21 18.28 -37.70
N GLY A 305 -1.27 17.54 -37.38
CA GLY A 305 -1.23 16.32 -36.58
C GLY A 305 -0.37 15.23 -37.22
N LYS A 306 -0.50 15.05 -38.55
CA LYS A 306 0.36 14.14 -39.32
C LYS A 306 1.83 14.58 -39.27
N ALA A 307 2.12 15.86 -39.46
CA ALA A 307 3.50 16.38 -39.40
C ALA A 307 4.14 16.24 -38.01
N LYS A 308 3.39 16.51 -36.93
CA LYS A 308 3.88 16.31 -35.54
C LYS A 308 4.16 14.84 -35.21
N SER A 309 3.36 13.90 -35.74
CA SER A 309 3.59 12.46 -35.52
C SER A 309 4.90 11.96 -36.16
N VAL A 310 5.30 12.55 -37.29
CA VAL A 310 6.58 12.26 -37.96
C VAL A 310 7.75 12.83 -37.14
N GLN A 311 7.57 14.01 -36.55
CA GLN A 311 8.61 14.64 -35.71
C GLN A 311 8.84 13.89 -34.38
N ALA A 312 7.81 13.26 -33.81
CA ALA A 312 7.93 12.43 -32.61
C ALA A 312 8.61 11.08 -32.87
N THR A 313 8.64 10.61 -34.12
CA THR A 313 9.18 9.30 -34.50
C THR A 313 10.59 9.37 -35.10
N CYS A 314 11.03 10.53 -35.58
CA CYS A 314 12.37 10.73 -36.16
C CYS A 314 13.05 11.98 -35.54
N PRO A 315 13.74 11.85 -34.39
CA PRO A 315 14.36 12.98 -33.70
C PRO A 315 15.59 13.57 -34.42
N ASN A 316 16.15 12.88 -35.42
CA ASN A 316 17.22 13.37 -36.27
C ASN A 316 16.73 13.52 -37.71
N SER A 317 16.78 14.75 -38.23
CA SER A 317 16.31 15.13 -39.57
C SER A 317 17.18 14.63 -40.74
N CYS A 318 18.09 13.69 -40.50
CA CYS A 318 19.05 13.22 -41.50
C CYS A 318 18.87 11.76 -41.91
N ASP A 319 18.09 10.97 -41.16
CA ASP A 319 17.88 9.53 -41.44
C ASP A 319 16.43 9.21 -41.85
N CYS A 320 15.66 10.25 -42.14
CA CYS A 320 14.33 10.26 -42.76
C CYS A 320 14.37 11.29 -43.91
#